data_AF-A0A418D3Z9-F1
#
_entry.id   AF-A0A418D3Z9-F1
#
_cell.length_a   1.000
_cell.length_b   1.000
_cell.length_c   1.000
_cell.angle_alpha   90.00
_cell.angle_beta   90.00
_cell.angle_gamma   90.00
#
_symmetry.space_group_name_H-M   'P 1'
#
loop_
_entity.id
_entity.type
_entity.pdbx_description
1 polymer ?
#
loop_
_entity_poly.entity_id
_entity_poly.type
_entity_poly.pdbx_seq_one_letter_code
_entity_poly.pdbx_strand_id
1 'polypeptide(L)'
;MDLRLEACFVFVKDNRRREVTREERLDILRLHAWFRSQGVAAASKTVAEALGRSMHVVQDVWREYQQSQTVTALAPPANHYAHITTVPRTKRIAEMVQAFVRDRQSTRTRTTATDVSNYLCEMSILEYEPNDKKEFAAALRSVQRYLRAQGYKRGNWKGSSTYHLSKANALARDVYVRKMQALVDAPDGPHIVYTDESYIHHHYKSHHQALYDPSDTMDLPSKEKHKGRCYCFVAAIQDSPTLESKVMAIDIFTGGKSTAKQPKDYHGMFDTEYYVAWFGRLLDEMDEGGITNALIVLDNAKYHKSLPRLRQRVAAARVSWSTRVERTASQRAGMSTRVSSGDCWRRTSEPT
;
A
#
# COMPACT_ATOMS: atom_id res chain seq x y z
N MET A 1 -6.43 55.16 -33.03
CA MET A 1 -5.29 54.70 -32.22
C MET A 1 -4.62 53.56 -32.96
N ASP A 2 -3.30 53.60 -33.08
CA ASP A 2 -2.51 52.60 -33.80
C ASP A 2 -2.63 51.23 -33.10
N LEU A 3 -3.08 50.20 -33.83
CA LEU A 3 -3.31 48.83 -33.31
C LEU A 3 -2.08 48.24 -32.59
N ARG A 4 -0.89 48.79 -32.88
CA ARG A 4 0.38 48.40 -32.26
C ARG A 4 0.54 48.90 -30.83
N LEU A 5 -0.03 50.06 -30.48
CA LEU A 5 0.10 50.64 -29.13
C LEU A 5 -0.81 49.95 -28.11
N GLU A 6 -2.04 49.62 -28.51
CA GLU A 6 -2.98 48.90 -27.64
C GLU A 6 -2.45 47.50 -27.27
N ALA A 7 -1.82 46.81 -28.24
CA ALA A 7 -1.16 45.53 -28.00
C ALA A 7 -0.06 45.60 -26.93
N CYS A 8 0.68 46.71 -26.86
CA CYS A 8 1.68 46.92 -25.82
C CYS A 8 1.05 47.06 -24.42
N PHE A 9 -0.05 47.80 -24.29
CA PHE A 9 -0.75 47.94 -23.00
C PHE A 9 -1.31 46.60 -22.51
N VAL A 10 -1.90 45.81 -23.42
CA VAL A 10 -2.40 44.46 -23.10
C VAL A 10 -1.24 43.53 -22.70
N PHE A 11 -0.14 43.51 -23.45
CA PHE A 11 1.02 42.68 -23.12
C PHE A 11 1.59 42.98 -21.73
N VAL A 12 1.72 44.27 -21.37
CA VAL A 12 2.18 44.67 -20.04
C VAL A 12 1.19 44.22 -18.96
N LYS A 13 -0.13 44.41 -19.20
CA LYS A 13 -1.17 43.99 -18.25
C LYS A 13 -1.14 42.48 -17.96
N ASP A 14 -0.91 41.66 -18.97
CA ASP A 14 -0.93 40.19 -18.84
C ASP A 14 0.35 39.62 -18.19
N ASN A 15 1.49 40.27 -18.40
CA ASN A 15 2.78 39.81 -17.87
C ASN A 15 3.17 40.44 -16.53
N ARG A 16 2.44 41.47 -16.10
CA ARG A 16 2.72 42.17 -14.84
C ARG A 16 2.17 41.41 -13.64
N ARG A 17 2.98 41.31 -12.58
CA ARG A 17 2.56 40.72 -11.30
C ARG A 17 1.46 41.57 -10.66
N ARG A 18 0.52 40.89 -9.98
CA ARG A 18 -0.54 41.57 -9.20
C ARG A 18 0.04 42.38 -8.05
N GLU A 19 1.10 41.87 -7.42
CA GLU A 19 1.87 42.55 -6.39
C GLU A 19 2.63 43.76 -6.96
N VAL A 20 2.69 44.84 -6.18
CA VAL A 20 3.46 46.04 -6.54
C VAL A 20 4.81 45.99 -5.84
N THR A 21 5.88 45.75 -6.61
CA THR A 21 7.23 45.61 -6.05
C THR A 21 7.74 46.96 -5.54
N ARG A 22 8.84 46.93 -4.77
CA ARG A 22 9.45 48.17 -4.26
C ARG A 22 9.92 49.07 -5.41
N GLU A 23 10.49 48.48 -6.45
CA GLU A 23 10.95 49.19 -7.64
C GLU A 23 9.79 49.89 -8.35
N GLU A 24 8.66 49.19 -8.55
CA GLU A 24 7.48 49.80 -9.15
C GLU A 24 6.90 50.94 -8.29
N ARG A 25 6.97 50.83 -6.96
CA ARG A 25 6.54 51.92 -6.06
C ARG A 25 7.47 53.13 -6.14
N LEU A 26 8.78 52.91 -6.33
CA LEU A 26 9.73 54.00 -6.56
C LEU A 26 9.46 54.71 -7.90
N ASP A 27 9.10 53.97 -8.95
CA ASP A 27 8.72 54.55 -10.24
C ASP A 27 7.42 55.35 -10.13
N ILE A 28 6.42 54.85 -9.39
CA ILE A 28 5.20 55.61 -9.07
C ILE A 28 5.56 56.92 -8.37
N LEU A 29 6.42 56.88 -7.35
CA LEU A 29 6.83 58.07 -6.59
C LEU A 29 7.55 59.09 -7.48
N ARG A 30 8.50 58.63 -8.30
CA ARG A 30 9.25 59.48 -9.23
C ARG A 30 8.33 60.17 -10.24
N LEU A 31 7.38 59.42 -10.81
CA LEU A 31 6.45 59.97 -11.79
C LEU A 31 5.47 60.97 -11.14
N HIS A 32 5.05 60.72 -9.90
CA HIS A 32 4.26 61.64 -9.10
C HIS A 32 5.00 62.98 -8.89
N ALA A 33 6.26 62.92 -8.47
CA ALA A 33 7.10 64.10 -8.28
C ALA A 33 7.30 64.90 -9.58
N TRP A 34 7.49 64.21 -10.71
CA TRP A 34 7.65 64.83 -12.02
C TRP A 34 6.39 65.57 -12.50
N PHE A 35 5.20 64.94 -12.41
CA PHE A 35 3.97 65.62 -12.80
C PHE A 35 3.63 66.81 -11.88
N ARG A 36 3.95 66.70 -10.59
CA ARG A 36 3.78 67.82 -9.65
C ARG A 36 4.74 68.97 -9.93
N SER A 37 5.98 68.70 -10.34
CA SER A 37 6.94 69.78 -10.69
C SER A 37 6.50 70.55 -11.93
N GLN A 38 5.67 69.96 -12.78
CA GLN A 38 5.04 70.60 -13.94
C GLN A 38 3.72 71.31 -13.62
N GLY A 39 3.29 71.35 -12.36
CA GLY A 39 2.04 72.01 -11.96
C GLY A 39 0.76 71.26 -12.35
N VAL A 40 0.84 69.96 -12.66
CA VAL A 40 -0.36 69.18 -13.04
C VAL A 40 -1.26 68.96 -11.83
N ALA A 41 -2.45 69.59 -11.86
CA ALA A 41 -3.43 69.56 -10.75
C ALA A 41 -3.91 68.14 -10.38
N ALA A 42 -3.99 67.23 -11.35
CA ALA A 42 -4.47 65.86 -11.17
C ALA A 42 -3.36 64.79 -11.26
N ALA A 43 -2.14 65.09 -10.77
CA ALA A 43 -0.97 64.22 -10.89
C ALA A 43 -1.23 62.74 -10.52
N SER A 44 -1.97 62.46 -9.45
CA SER A 44 -2.30 61.06 -9.06
C SER A 44 -3.12 60.32 -10.11
N LYS A 45 -4.05 61.00 -10.80
CA LYS A 45 -4.90 60.40 -11.84
C LYS A 45 -4.08 60.12 -13.10
N THR A 46 -3.27 61.09 -13.52
CA THR A 46 -2.38 60.96 -14.68
C THR A 46 -1.36 59.84 -14.50
N VAL A 47 -0.78 59.70 -13.30
CA VAL A 47 0.12 58.60 -12.95
C VAL A 47 -0.60 57.25 -12.96
N ALA A 48 -1.81 57.18 -12.41
CA ALA A 48 -2.61 55.95 -12.39
C ALA A 48 -2.95 55.46 -13.81
N GLU A 49 -3.33 56.38 -14.71
CA GLU A 49 -3.60 56.10 -16.12
C GLU A 49 -2.33 55.69 -16.87
N ALA A 50 -1.23 56.42 -16.69
CA ALA A 50 0.05 56.14 -17.37
C ALA A 50 0.65 54.78 -16.97
N LEU A 51 0.52 54.40 -15.68
CA LEU A 51 1.09 53.17 -15.15
C LEU A 51 0.10 52.00 -15.10
N GLY A 52 -1.18 52.21 -15.47
CA GLY A 52 -2.22 51.19 -15.38
C GLY A 52 -2.42 50.63 -13.96
N ARG A 53 -2.29 51.47 -12.93
CA ARG A 53 -2.51 51.10 -11.52
C ARG A 53 -3.70 51.85 -10.94
N SER A 54 -4.29 51.32 -9.87
CA SER A 54 -5.41 52.00 -9.22
C SER A 54 -4.96 53.33 -8.60
N MET A 55 -5.83 54.33 -8.65
CA MET A 55 -5.56 55.64 -8.05
C MET A 55 -5.26 55.54 -6.56
N HIS A 56 -5.89 54.58 -5.86
CA HIS A 56 -5.63 54.31 -4.44
C HIS A 56 -4.16 53.94 -4.19
N VAL A 57 -3.60 52.99 -4.95
CA VAL A 57 -2.19 52.57 -4.81
C VAL A 57 -1.24 53.75 -5.04
N VAL A 58 -1.50 54.57 -6.07
CA VAL A 58 -0.67 55.74 -6.39
C VAL A 58 -0.71 56.77 -5.26
N GLN A 59 -1.89 57.04 -4.71
CA GLN A 59 -2.05 57.97 -3.58
C GLN A 59 -1.42 57.43 -2.30
N ASP A 60 -1.52 56.14 -2.05
CA ASP A 60 -0.96 55.49 -0.86
C ASP A 60 0.58 55.53 -0.86
N VAL A 61 1.21 55.25 -2.01
CA VAL A 61 2.68 55.37 -2.16
C VAL A 61 3.14 56.80 -1.87
N TRP A 62 2.44 57.80 -2.43
CA TRP A 62 2.76 59.20 -2.18
C TRP A 62 2.59 59.57 -0.70
N ARG A 63 1.51 59.10 -0.07
CA ARG A 63 1.22 59.33 1.35
C ARG A 63 2.26 58.69 2.27
N GLU A 64 2.64 57.44 2.02
CA GLU A 64 3.70 56.74 2.75
C GLU A 64 4.99 57.58 2.71
N TYR A 65 5.44 57.95 1.51
CA TYR A 65 6.65 58.74 1.37
C TYR A 65 6.56 60.09 2.09
N GLN A 66 5.44 60.80 2.01
CA GLN A 66 5.25 62.06 2.74
C GLN A 66 5.32 61.89 4.26
N GLN A 67 4.87 60.76 4.79
CA GLN A 67 4.83 60.49 6.23
C GLN A 67 6.15 59.95 6.78
N SER A 68 6.78 59.02 6.07
CA SER A 68 7.93 58.25 6.59
C SER A 68 9.22 58.47 5.82
N GLN A 69 9.19 59.18 4.68
CA GLN A 69 10.32 59.32 3.75
C GLN A 69 10.89 57.96 3.28
N THR A 70 10.05 56.92 3.31
CA THR A 70 10.40 55.56 2.89
C THR A 70 9.40 55.03 1.86
N VAL A 71 9.85 54.04 1.09
CA VAL A 71 9.01 53.26 0.17
C VAL A 71 9.28 51.79 0.42
N THR A 72 8.29 51.10 0.99
CA THR A 72 8.35 49.67 1.31
C THR A 72 7.64 48.81 0.28
N ALA A 73 8.10 47.58 0.06
CA ALA A 73 7.39 46.63 -0.80
C ALA A 73 6.05 46.25 -0.15
N LEU A 74 4.97 46.18 -0.93
CA LEU A 74 3.72 45.65 -0.40
C LEU A 74 3.87 44.13 -0.24
N ALA A 75 3.68 43.61 0.97
CA ALA A 75 3.60 42.17 1.17
C ALA A 75 2.40 41.62 0.37
N PRO A 76 2.50 40.41 -0.19
CA PRO A 76 1.38 39.79 -0.88
C PRO A 76 0.19 39.66 0.08
N PRO A 77 -1.05 39.90 -0.39
CA PRO A 77 -2.22 39.66 0.43
C PRO A 77 -2.25 38.21 0.88
N ALA A 78 -2.06 37.98 2.18
CA ALA A 78 -2.19 36.68 2.81
C ALA A 78 -3.40 36.68 3.76
N ASN A 79 -4.11 35.55 3.83
CA ASN A 79 -5.20 35.39 4.79
C ASN A 79 -4.61 35.25 6.21
N HIS A 80 -4.52 36.36 6.93
CA HIS A 80 -3.99 36.41 8.30
C HIS A 80 -5.02 36.02 9.37
N TYR A 81 -6.27 35.70 9.00
CA TYR A 81 -7.32 35.33 9.94
C TYR A 81 -7.49 33.81 10.01
N ALA A 82 -7.42 33.27 11.23
CA ALA A 82 -7.80 31.89 11.50
C ALA A 82 -9.31 31.75 11.34
N HIS A 83 -9.76 31.15 10.23
CA HIS A 83 -11.17 30.84 10.03
C HIS A 83 -11.63 29.80 11.05
N ILE A 84 -12.83 30.03 11.63
CA ILE A 84 -13.50 29.04 12.49
C ILE A 84 -13.67 27.75 11.68
N THR A 85 -13.13 26.64 12.20
CA THR A 85 -13.25 25.33 11.57
C THR A 85 -14.55 24.66 11.99
N THR A 86 -15.22 23.97 11.06
CA THR A 86 -16.49 23.25 11.31
C THR A 86 -16.39 22.27 12.48
N VAL A 87 -15.25 21.57 12.63
CA VAL A 87 -14.95 20.82 13.85
C VAL A 87 -14.04 21.69 14.72
N PRO A 88 -14.46 22.14 15.91
CA PRO A 88 -13.64 22.97 16.77
C PRO A 88 -12.40 22.20 17.26
N ARG A 89 -11.24 22.85 17.25
CA ARG A 89 -9.96 22.25 17.69
C ARG A 89 -9.71 22.50 19.17
N THR A 90 -10.69 22.15 20.01
CA THR A 90 -10.56 22.29 21.46
C THR A 90 -9.96 21.03 22.07
N LYS A 91 -9.30 21.16 23.23
CA LYS A 91 -8.73 20.03 23.97
C LYS A 91 -9.79 18.96 24.30
N ARG A 92 -10.99 19.39 24.69
CA ARG A 92 -12.12 18.50 24.99
C ARG A 92 -12.51 17.63 23.79
N ILE A 93 -12.60 18.21 22.59
CA ILE A 93 -12.97 17.45 21.38
C ILE A 93 -11.83 16.51 20.97
N ALA A 94 -10.58 16.93 21.14
CA ALA A 94 -9.41 16.06 20.91
C ALA A 94 -9.43 14.83 21.83
N GLU A 95 -9.68 15.03 23.13
CA GLU A 95 -9.78 13.95 24.11
C GLU A 95 -10.95 13.00 23.81
N MET A 96 -12.13 13.53 23.42
CA MET A 96 -13.28 12.71 23.04
C MET A 96 -13.00 11.85 21.81
N VAL A 97 -12.44 12.43 20.74
CA VAL A 97 -12.10 11.69 19.52
C VAL A 97 -11.01 10.64 19.82
N GLN A 98 -10.01 10.98 20.63
CA GLN A 98 -8.96 10.05 21.02
C GLN A 98 -9.52 8.88 21.84
N ALA A 99 -10.39 9.15 22.82
CA ALA A 99 -11.04 8.12 23.62
C ALA A 99 -11.93 7.19 22.76
N PHE A 100 -12.69 7.74 21.83
CA PHE A 100 -13.51 6.97 20.88
C PHE A 100 -12.66 6.05 20.00
N VAL A 101 -11.56 6.57 19.43
CA VAL A 101 -10.65 5.77 18.61
C VAL A 101 -10.00 4.67 19.45
N ARG A 102 -9.56 4.98 20.67
CA ARG A 102 -8.93 4.05 21.61
C ARG A 102 -9.88 2.92 22.02
N ASP A 103 -11.13 3.23 22.35
CA ASP A 103 -12.14 2.22 22.71
C ASP A 103 -12.40 1.25 21.55
N ARG A 104 -12.59 1.78 20.33
CA ARG A 104 -12.79 0.96 19.14
C ARG A 104 -11.55 0.14 18.76
N GLN A 105 -10.35 0.68 18.97
CA GLN A 105 -9.11 -0.09 18.81
C GLN A 105 -8.99 -1.21 19.85
N SER A 106 -9.42 -0.98 21.10
CA SER A 106 -9.41 -1.99 22.17
C SER A 106 -10.30 -3.20 21.83
N THR A 107 -11.46 -2.94 21.22
CA THR A 107 -12.40 -3.95 20.70
C THR A 107 -12.00 -4.47 19.32
N ARG A 108 -10.88 -3.99 18.76
CA ARG A 108 -10.36 -4.31 17.42
C ARG A 108 -11.33 -3.99 16.29
N THR A 109 -12.21 -3.03 16.50
CA THR A 109 -13.16 -2.53 15.50
C THR A 109 -12.43 -1.60 14.53
N ARG A 110 -12.68 -1.76 13.22
CA ARG A 110 -12.15 -0.82 12.22
C ARG A 110 -12.75 0.57 12.46
N THR A 111 -11.88 1.58 12.49
CA THR A 111 -12.26 2.97 12.67
C THR A 111 -11.73 3.80 11.51
N THR A 112 -12.62 4.56 10.87
CA THR A 112 -12.36 5.43 9.73
C THR A 112 -12.84 6.85 10.02
N ALA A 113 -12.50 7.81 9.15
CA ALA A 113 -13.03 9.16 9.27
C ALA A 113 -14.57 9.21 9.19
N THR A 114 -15.19 8.24 8.51
CA THR A 114 -16.66 8.10 8.50
C THR A 114 -17.19 7.77 9.89
N ASP A 115 -16.58 6.79 10.59
CA ASP A 115 -16.97 6.44 11.95
C ASP A 115 -16.82 7.63 12.91
N VAL A 116 -15.74 8.40 12.77
CA VAL A 116 -15.52 9.63 13.55
C VAL A 116 -16.56 10.71 13.20
N SER A 117 -16.98 10.81 11.93
CA SER A 117 -18.01 11.78 11.52
C SER A 117 -19.35 11.45 12.17
N ASN A 118 -19.74 10.18 12.14
CA ASN A 118 -20.98 9.72 12.78
C ASN A 118 -20.92 9.91 14.31
N TYR A 119 -19.80 9.58 14.95
CA TYR A 119 -19.60 9.83 16.38
C TYR A 119 -19.74 11.32 16.74
N LEU A 120 -19.13 12.22 15.96
CA LEU A 120 -19.26 13.66 16.19
C LEU A 120 -20.68 14.18 15.93
N CYS A 121 -21.43 13.54 15.04
CA CYS A 121 -22.85 13.81 14.81
C CYS A 121 -23.69 13.39 16.02
N GLU A 122 -23.47 12.19 16.54
CA GLU A 122 -24.15 11.66 17.74
C GLU A 122 -23.88 12.51 18.98
N MET A 123 -22.67 13.08 19.09
CA MET A 123 -22.29 13.97 20.19
C MET A 123 -22.75 15.43 19.99
N SER A 124 -23.54 15.72 18.95
CA SER A 124 -24.01 17.07 18.60
C SER A 124 -22.88 18.09 18.41
N ILE A 125 -21.71 17.63 17.97
CA ILE A 125 -20.56 18.49 17.64
C ILE A 125 -20.59 18.86 16.15
N LEU A 126 -21.14 17.99 15.32
CA LEU A 126 -21.24 18.17 13.87
C LEU A 126 -22.69 17.94 13.44
N GLU A 127 -23.30 18.92 12.80
CA GLU A 127 -24.68 18.80 12.29
C GLU A 127 -24.63 18.57 10.77
N TYR A 128 -25.20 17.44 10.33
CA TYR A 128 -25.44 17.12 8.92
C TYR A 128 -26.49 16.01 8.81
N GLU A 129 -27.24 15.99 7.71
CA GLU A 129 -28.14 14.86 7.41
C GLU A 129 -27.34 13.70 6.78
N PRO A 130 -27.26 12.51 7.39
CA PRO A 130 -26.47 11.39 6.86
C PRO A 130 -26.92 10.90 5.49
N ASN A 131 -28.21 11.05 5.16
CA ASN A 131 -28.77 10.62 3.89
C ASN A 131 -28.53 11.64 2.76
N ASP A 132 -28.18 12.90 3.07
CA ASP A 132 -27.79 13.88 2.07
C ASP A 132 -26.31 13.68 1.70
N LYS A 133 -26.08 13.20 0.47
CA LYS A 133 -24.73 12.95 -0.06
C LYS A 133 -23.83 14.18 -0.05
N LYS A 134 -24.37 15.38 -0.26
CA LYS A 134 -23.59 16.63 -0.30
C LYS A 134 -23.18 17.05 1.09
N GLU A 135 -24.11 17.02 2.04
CA GLU A 135 -23.84 17.37 3.44
C GLU A 135 -22.88 16.37 4.07
N PHE A 136 -23.13 15.07 3.89
CA PHE A 136 -22.23 14.01 4.35
C PHE A 136 -20.81 14.18 3.80
N ALA A 137 -20.67 14.46 2.50
CA ALA A 137 -19.35 14.65 1.91
C ALA A 137 -18.65 15.91 2.44
N ALA A 138 -19.39 16.98 2.74
CA ALA A 138 -18.85 18.18 3.35
C ALA A 138 -18.39 17.95 4.79
N ALA A 139 -19.22 17.30 5.60
CA ALA A 139 -18.93 16.87 6.97
C ALA A 139 -17.68 15.97 7.02
N LEU A 140 -17.62 14.96 6.16
CA LEU A 140 -16.49 14.04 6.07
C LEU A 140 -15.18 14.76 5.73
N ARG A 141 -15.20 15.72 4.80
CA ARG A 141 -14.00 16.53 4.46
C ARG A 141 -13.54 17.37 5.66
N SER A 142 -14.47 17.92 6.44
CA SER A 142 -14.15 18.69 7.65
C SER A 142 -13.51 17.81 8.71
N VAL A 143 -14.03 16.61 8.93
CA VAL A 143 -13.47 15.62 9.88
C VAL A 143 -12.11 15.12 9.42
N GLN A 144 -11.93 14.81 8.13
CA GLN A 144 -10.63 14.43 7.58
C GLN A 144 -9.57 15.52 7.78
N ARG A 145 -9.94 16.79 7.58
CA ARG A 145 -9.05 17.94 7.83
C ARG A 145 -8.71 18.08 9.30
N TYR A 146 -9.69 17.88 10.18
CA TYR A 146 -9.49 17.87 11.63
C TYR A 146 -8.51 16.77 12.07
N LEU A 147 -8.76 15.51 11.67
CA LEU A 147 -7.91 14.37 12.01
C LEU A 147 -6.47 14.55 11.55
N ARG A 148 -6.26 15.06 10.32
CA ARG A 148 -4.93 15.38 9.81
C ARG A 148 -4.24 16.45 10.65
N ALA A 149 -4.96 17.49 11.07
CA ALA A 149 -4.42 18.56 11.91
C ALA A 149 -4.05 18.07 13.33
N GLN A 150 -4.78 17.07 13.84
CA GLN A 150 -4.48 16.39 15.11
C GLN A 150 -3.38 15.31 14.99
N GLY A 151 -2.84 15.08 13.79
CA GLY A 151 -1.73 14.14 13.59
C GLY A 151 -2.12 12.68 13.36
N TYR A 152 -3.41 12.35 13.27
CA TYR A 152 -3.88 10.99 13.00
C TYR A 152 -3.39 10.50 11.64
N LYS A 153 -3.07 9.20 11.59
CA LYS A 153 -2.62 8.51 10.38
C LYS A 153 -3.54 7.34 10.05
N ARG A 154 -3.51 6.94 8.79
CA ARG A 154 -4.19 5.75 8.27
C ARG A 154 -3.13 4.84 7.67
N GLY A 155 -3.18 3.56 7.97
CA GLY A 155 -2.24 2.58 7.40
C GLY A 155 -1.45 1.81 8.46
N ASN A 156 -0.40 1.13 8.01
CA ASN A 156 0.49 0.40 8.89
C ASN A 156 1.32 1.34 9.78
N TRP A 157 1.45 0.94 11.05
CA TRP A 157 2.42 1.53 11.95
C TRP A 157 3.82 1.16 11.44
N LYS A 158 4.71 2.16 11.27
CA LYS A 158 6.08 1.92 10.79
C LYS A 158 6.83 1.08 11.81
N GLY A 159 7.37 -0.07 11.38
CA GLY A 159 8.15 -0.99 12.21
C GLY A 159 8.11 -2.46 11.79
N SER A 160 7.20 -2.86 10.89
CA SER A 160 7.12 -4.23 10.37
C SER A 160 7.55 -4.29 8.91
N SER A 161 8.86 -4.38 8.67
CA SER A 161 9.42 -4.84 7.40
C SER A 161 9.89 -6.27 7.65
N THR A 162 9.07 -7.25 7.26
CA THR A 162 9.21 -8.63 7.74
C THR A 162 10.35 -9.41 7.06
N TYR A 163 10.91 -8.98 5.93
CA TYR A 163 11.97 -9.75 5.26
C TYR A 163 12.96 -8.87 4.47
N HIS A 164 14.17 -8.69 4.99
CA HIS A 164 15.32 -8.32 4.15
C HIS A 164 15.88 -9.61 3.52
N LEU A 165 15.87 -9.70 2.19
CA LEU A 165 16.46 -10.82 1.46
C LEU A 165 17.99 -10.80 1.63
N SER A 166 18.58 -11.92 2.07
CA SER A 166 20.04 -12.03 2.17
C SER A 166 20.69 -12.08 0.79
N LYS A 167 21.95 -11.65 0.67
CA LYS A 167 22.71 -11.71 -0.59
C LYS A 167 22.81 -13.14 -1.15
N ALA A 168 22.95 -14.14 -0.27
CA ALA A 168 22.99 -15.54 -0.68
C ALA A 168 21.65 -16.02 -1.27
N ASN A 169 20.53 -15.66 -0.65
CA ASN A 169 19.20 -16.01 -1.15
C ASN A 169 18.87 -15.27 -2.46
N ALA A 170 19.35 -14.03 -2.63
CA ALA A 170 19.22 -13.30 -3.89
C ALA A 170 19.93 -14.04 -5.04
N LEU A 171 21.18 -14.45 -4.85
CA LEU A 171 21.94 -15.23 -5.85
C LEU A 171 21.27 -16.57 -6.17
N ALA A 172 20.79 -17.30 -5.15
CA ALA A 172 20.08 -18.56 -5.34
C ALA A 172 18.77 -18.37 -6.14
N ARG A 173 18.04 -17.28 -5.87
CA ARG A 173 16.83 -16.92 -6.61
C ARG A 173 17.15 -16.59 -8.07
N ASP A 174 18.22 -15.86 -8.35
CA ASP A 174 18.62 -15.52 -9.73
C ASP A 174 19.02 -16.77 -10.54
N VAL A 175 19.66 -17.75 -9.90
CA VAL A 175 19.96 -19.05 -10.54
C VAL A 175 18.66 -19.81 -10.81
N TYR A 176 17.76 -19.89 -9.82
CA TYR A 176 16.47 -20.57 -9.95
C TYR A 176 15.63 -19.97 -11.08
N VAL A 177 15.47 -18.65 -11.11
CA VAL A 177 14.67 -17.95 -12.14
C VAL A 177 15.23 -18.20 -13.53
N ARG A 178 16.56 -18.15 -13.72
CA ARG A 178 17.17 -18.44 -15.03
C ARG A 178 16.89 -19.87 -15.50
N LYS A 179 16.94 -20.85 -14.60
CA LYS A 179 16.63 -22.25 -14.92
C LYS A 179 15.16 -22.44 -15.28
N MET A 180 14.25 -21.86 -14.49
CA MET A 180 12.82 -21.96 -14.70
C MET A 180 12.36 -21.25 -15.98
N GLN A 181 12.93 -20.07 -16.27
CA GLN A 181 12.60 -19.30 -17.48
C GLN A 181 12.86 -20.13 -18.75
N ALA A 182 14.01 -20.80 -18.84
CA ALA A 182 14.34 -21.64 -19.98
C ALA A 182 13.38 -22.84 -20.16
N LEU A 183 12.76 -23.32 -19.08
CA LEU A 183 11.79 -24.42 -19.12
C LEU A 183 10.40 -23.93 -19.53
N VAL A 184 9.99 -22.75 -19.06
CA VAL A 184 8.71 -22.12 -19.40
C VAL A 184 8.68 -21.65 -20.86
N ASP A 185 9.79 -21.13 -21.37
CA ASP A 185 9.89 -20.63 -22.75
C ASP A 185 9.99 -21.74 -23.82
N ALA A 186 10.01 -23.01 -23.41
CA ALA A 186 10.03 -24.13 -24.35
C ALA A 186 8.69 -24.24 -25.11
N PRO A 187 8.70 -24.54 -26.43
CA PRO A 187 7.48 -24.60 -27.26
C PRO A 187 6.41 -25.57 -26.72
N ASP A 188 6.84 -26.68 -26.11
CA ASP A 188 5.99 -27.69 -25.46
C ASP A 188 6.15 -27.60 -23.93
N GLY A 189 6.00 -26.40 -23.36
CA GLY A 189 6.24 -26.11 -21.94
C GLY A 189 5.73 -27.21 -21.00
N PRO A 190 6.45 -27.54 -19.92
CA PRO A 190 6.06 -28.63 -19.04
C PRO A 190 4.72 -28.33 -18.37
N HIS A 191 3.98 -29.38 -18.02
CA HIS A 191 2.93 -29.22 -17.01
C HIS A 191 3.59 -28.80 -15.69
N ILE A 192 3.05 -27.80 -15.00
CA ILE A 192 3.59 -27.33 -13.72
C ILE A 192 2.53 -27.51 -12.66
N VAL A 193 2.90 -28.09 -11.53
CA VAL A 193 2.04 -28.29 -10.37
C VAL A 193 2.65 -27.53 -9.21
N TYR A 194 2.02 -26.42 -8.84
CA TYR A 194 2.44 -25.60 -7.70
C TYR A 194 1.74 -26.09 -6.44
N THR A 195 2.50 -26.34 -5.37
CA THR A 195 1.95 -26.79 -4.09
C THR A 195 2.37 -25.83 -3.00
N ASP A 196 1.47 -25.52 -2.08
CA ASP A 196 1.82 -24.76 -0.87
C ASP A 196 0.87 -25.11 0.28
N GLU A 197 1.37 -24.91 1.49
CA GLU A 197 0.56 -24.94 2.70
C GLU A 197 0.24 -23.51 3.15
N SER A 198 -0.97 -23.31 3.63
CA SER A 198 -1.38 -22.03 4.17
C SER A 198 -2.36 -22.18 5.32
N TYR A 199 -2.56 -21.08 6.04
CA TYR A 199 -3.48 -21.05 7.16
C TYR A 199 -4.22 -19.72 7.25
N ILE A 200 -5.49 -19.79 7.65
CA ILE A 200 -6.31 -18.64 8.01
C ILE A 200 -6.55 -18.68 9.51
N HIS A 201 -6.04 -17.68 10.22
CA HIS A 201 -6.27 -17.57 11.65
C HIS A 201 -7.71 -17.11 11.93
N HIS A 202 -8.35 -17.67 12.96
CA HIS A 202 -9.73 -17.30 13.34
C HIS A 202 -9.88 -15.81 13.72
N HIS A 203 -8.78 -15.18 14.14
CA HIS A 203 -8.72 -13.74 14.42
C HIS A 203 -7.99 -12.94 13.32
N TYR A 204 -8.02 -13.41 12.07
CA TYR A 204 -7.41 -12.69 10.95
C TYR A 204 -8.01 -11.27 10.84
N LYS A 205 -7.14 -10.25 10.87
CA LYS A 205 -7.55 -8.86 10.65
C LYS A 205 -7.50 -8.55 9.16
N SER A 206 -8.66 -8.26 8.57
CA SER A 206 -8.78 -7.85 7.16
C SER A 206 -8.11 -6.50 6.84
N HIS A 207 -7.77 -5.67 7.84
CA HIS A 207 -7.55 -4.24 7.59
C HIS A 207 -6.34 -3.62 8.29
N HIS A 208 -5.29 -3.41 7.51
CA HIS A 208 -4.19 -2.47 7.79
C HIS A 208 -4.58 -1.00 7.54
N GLN A 209 -5.88 -0.67 7.58
CA GLN A 209 -6.41 0.63 7.14
C GLN A 209 -7.09 1.42 8.27
N ALA A 210 -6.98 0.98 9.52
CA ALA A 210 -7.54 1.69 10.66
C ALA A 210 -6.83 3.03 10.88
N LEU A 211 -7.61 4.00 11.37
CA LEU A 211 -7.11 5.26 11.89
C LEU A 211 -6.38 5.02 13.21
N TYR A 212 -5.22 5.66 13.42
CA TYR A 212 -4.48 5.64 14.69
C TYR A 212 -3.85 7.00 14.98
N ASP A 213 -3.68 7.33 16.26
CA ASP A 213 -2.97 8.52 16.74
C ASP A 213 -1.51 8.15 17.06
N PRO A 214 -0.51 8.62 16.29
CA PRO A 214 0.89 8.32 16.55
C PRO A 214 1.45 8.93 17.84
N SER A 215 0.76 9.91 18.43
CA SER A 215 1.16 10.59 19.66
C SER A 215 0.54 9.99 20.93
N ASP A 216 -0.40 9.05 20.77
CA ASP A 216 -1.05 8.39 21.89
C ASP A 216 -0.16 7.28 22.47
N THR A 217 0.63 7.62 23.50
CA THR A 217 1.50 6.66 24.19
C THR A 217 0.74 5.59 24.99
N MET A 218 -0.57 5.79 25.21
CA MET A 218 -1.43 4.81 25.86
C MET A 218 -2.04 3.82 24.85
N ASP A 219 -2.00 4.14 23.56
CA ASP A 219 -2.37 3.26 22.44
C ASP A 219 -1.16 2.43 21.97
N LEU A 220 -0.44 1.83 22.91
CA LEU A 220 0.55 0.80 22.60
C LEU A 220 -0.20 -0.52 22.42
N PRO A 221 -0.41 -1.02 21.17
CA PRO A 221 -1.02 -2.32 20.96
C PRO A 221 -0.21 -3.37 21.70
N SER A 222 -0.85 -4.00 22.69
CA SER A 222 -0.28 -5.17 23.35
C SER A 222 0.12 -6.20 22.29
N LYS A 223 1.34 -6.75 22.42
CA LYS A 223 1.84 -7.79 21.53
C LYS A 223 0.82 -8.93 21.49
N GLU A 224 0.28 -9.17 20.31
CA GLU A 224 -0.84 -10.09 20.14
C GLU A 224 -0.42 -11.50 20.57
N LYS A 225 -1.27 -12.15 21.38
CA LYS A 225 -1.04 -13.54 21.82
C LYS A 225 -1.42 -14.47 20.66
N HIS A 226 -0.54 -14.59 19.66
CA HIS A 226 -0.77 -15.26 18.37
C HIS A 226 -0.87 -16.80 18.42
N LYS A 227 -1.69 -17.40 19.28
CA LYS A 227 -1.82 -18.87 19.34
C LYS A 227 -3.27 -19.28 19.63
N GLY A 228 -4.11 -19.24 18.59
CA GLY A 228 -5.53 -19.65 18.61
C GLY A 228 -5.87 -20.66 17.52
N ARG A 229 -7.17 -20.94 17.32
CA ARG A 229 -7.66 -21.82 16.25
C ARG A 229 -7.35 -21.23 14.87
N CYS A 230 -6.93 -22.06 13.93
CA CYS A 230 -6.72 -21.70 12.53
C CYS A 230 -7.34 -22.76 11.61
N TYR A 231 -7.77 -22.35 10.43
CA TYR A 231 -7.98 -23.28 9.33
C TYR A 231 -6.65 -23.46 8.62
N CYS A 232 -6.11 -24.66 8.63
CA CYS A 232 -4.97 -25.05 7.83
C CYS A 232 -5.48 -25.64 6.53
N PHE A 233 -4.80 -25.36 5.42
CA PHE A 233 -5.11 -25.96 4.14
C PHE A 233 -3.86 -26.18 3.33
N VAL A 234 -3.93 -27.19 2.47
CA VAL A 234 -2.91 -27.51 1.49
C VAL A 234 -3.63 -27.82 0.18
N ALA A 235 -3.06 -27.36 -0.92
CA ALA A 235 -3.60 -27.61 -2.24
C ALA A 235 -2.48 -27.59 -3.27
N ALA A 236 -2.73 -28.23 -4.39
CA ALA A 236 -1.94 -28.10 -5.59
C ALA A 236 -2.72 -27.34 -6.67
N ILE A 237 -2.02 -26.57 -7.49
CA ILE A 237 -2.58 -25.90 -8.67
C ILE A 237 -1.79 -26.37 -9.87
N GLN A 238 -2.46 -27.06 -10.77
CA GLN A 238 -1.90 -27.45 -12.05
C GLN A 238 -2.09 -26.34 -13.08
N ASP A 239 -1.00 -26.02 -13.75
CA ASP A 239 -0.91 -25.15 -14.91
C ASP A 239 -0.33 -25.97 -16.08
N SER A 240 -0.97 -25.88 -17.24
CA SER A 240 -0.64 -26.71 -18.40
C SER A 240 -0.91 -25.94 -19.68
N PRO A 241 -0.05 -26.05 -20.70
CA PRO A 241 -0.35 -25.48 -22.00
C PRO A 241 -1.47 -26.21 -22.74
N THR A 242 -1.72 -27.49 -22.41
CA THR A 242 -2.65 -28.37 -23.15
C THR A 242 -3.90 -28.76 -22.37
N LEU A 243 -3.97 -28.43 -21.07
CA LEU A 243 -5.06 -28.79 -20.18
C LEU A 243 -5.54 -27.53 -19.46
N GLU A 244 -6.83 -27.47 -19.12
CA GLU A 244 -7.35 -26.39 -18.28
C GLU A 244 -6.68 -26.41 -16.90
N SER A 245 -6.40 -25.24 -16.35
CA SER A 245 -5.83 -25.13 -15.00
C SER A 245 -6.80 -25.66 -13.96
N LYS A 246 -6.31 -26.47 -13.02
CA LYS A 246 -7.13 -27.15 -12.02
C LYS A 246 -6.52 -27.07 -10.61
N VAL A 247 -7.37 -26.90 -9.60
CA VAL A 247 -7.00 -27.12 -8.20
C VAL A 247 -7.12 -28.61 -7.87
N MET A 248 -6.09 -29.18 -7.28
CA MET A 248 -5.95 -30.61 -7.03
C MET A 248 -5.61 -30.90 -5.57
N ALA A 249 -6.02 -32.06 -5.09
CA ALA A 249 -5.73 -32.58 -3.75
C ALA A 249 -5.99 -31.58 -2.62
N ILE A 250 -7.06 -30.77 -2.73
CA ILE A 250 -7.37 -29.80 -1.69
C ILE A 250 -7.73 -30.52 -0.38
N ASP A 251 -7.05 -30.14 0.71
CA ASP A 251 -7.36 -30.62 2.04
C ASP A 251 -7.41 -29.42 3.00
N ILE A 252 -8.49 -29.35 3.78
CA ILE A 252 -8.78 -28.24 4.70
C ILE A 252 -9.15 -28.85 6.04
N PHE A 253 -8.41 -28.47 7.08
CA PHE A 253 -8.64 -28.97 8.43
C PHE A 253 -8.39 -27.88 9.48
N THR A 254 -8.91 -28.09 10.69
CA THR A 254 -8.72 -27.12 11.78
C THR A 254 -7.44 -27.43 12.55
N GLY A 255 -6.54 -26.46 12.64
CA GLY A 255 -5.33 -26.49 13.46
C GLY A 255 -5.41 -25.56 14.68
N GLY A 256 -4.42 -25.67 15.56
CA GLY A 256 -4.32 -24.89 16.81
C GLY A 256 -5.13 -25.50 17.97
N LYS A 257 -4.85 -25.04 19.20
CA LYS A 257 -5.40 -25.68 20.42
C LYS A 257 -6.92 -25.55 20.53
N SER A 258 -7.66 -26.65 20.36
CA SER A 258 -8.97 -26.87 21.00
C SER A 258 -8.85 -27.64 22.32
N THR A 259 -7.76 -28.40 22.49
CA THR A 259 -7.44 -29.21 23.68
C THR A 259 -5.94 -29.13 24.02
N ALA A 260 -5.56 -29.53 25.24
CA ALA A 260 -4.19 -29.39 25.75
C ALA A 260 -3.11 -30.13 24.93
N LYS A 261 -3.48 -31.16 24.16
CA LYS A 261 -2.57 -32.04 23.40
C LYS A 261 -2.31 -31.63 21.96
N GLN A 262 -2.98 -30.60 21.43
CA GLN A 262 -2.78 -30.20 20.03
C GLN A 262 -1.55 -29.28 19.85
N PRO A 263 -0.78 -29.47 18.75
CA PRO A 263 0.33 -28.59 18.40
C PRO A 263 -0.05 -27.12 18.37
N LYS A 264 0.87 -26.31 18.89
CA LYS A 264 0.69 -24.87 19.15
C LYS A 264 0.88 -24.00 17.91
N ASP A 265 1.38 -24.60 16.83
CA ASP A 265 1.89 -23.97 15.62
C ASP A 265 1.40 -24.77 14.41
N TYR A 266 0.99 -24.08 13.34
CA TYR A 266 0.49 -24.72 12.13
C TYR A 266 1.58 -25.55 11.44
N HIS A 267 2.84 -25.15 11.56
CA HIS A 267 3.98 -25.94 11.09
C HIS A 267 4.09 -27.30 11.79
N GLY A 268 3.51 -27.46 12.99
CA GLY A 268 3.44 -28.74 13.68
C GLY A 268 2.26 -29.61 13.24
N MET A 269 1.35 -29.09 12.40
CA MET A 269 0.24 -29.83 11.81
C MET A 269 0.66 -30.52 10.51
N PHE A 270 1.50 -29.85 9.71
CA PHE A 270 2.07 -30.38 8.49
C PHE A 270 3.35 -31.15 8.83
N ASP A 271 3.19 -32.39 9.25
CA ASP A 271 4.32 -33.29 9.45
C ASP A 271 4.60 -34.15 8.22
N THR A 272 5.70 -34.90 8.27
CA THR A 272 6.11 -35.78 7.17
C THR A 272 5.09 -36.86 6.85
N GLU A 273 4.40 -37.40 7.85
CA GLU A 273 3.44 -38.50 7.62
C GLU A 273 2.20 -37.97 6.91
N TYR A 274 1.68 -36.83 7.37
CA TYR A 274 0.60 -36.11 6.71
C TYR A 274 0.98 -35.74 5.27
N TYR A 275 2.16 -35.13 5.07
CA TYR A 275 2.58 -34.68 3.74
C TYR A 275 2.75 -35.84 2.76
N VAL A 276 3.34 -36.97 3.18
CA VAL A 276 3.46 -38.16 2.31
C VAL A 276 2.09 -38.71 1.91
N ALA A 277 1.14 -38.77 2.84
CA ALA A 277 -0.22 -39.23 2.54
C ALA A 277 -0.96 -38.26 1.61
N TRP A 278 -0.83 -36.96 1.84
CA TRP A 278 -1.40 -35.91 0.98
C TRP A 278 -0.80 -35.94 -0.42
N PHE A 279 0.53 -36.04 -0.53
CA PHE A 279 1.24 -36.09 -1.80
C PHE A 279 0.87 -37.33 -2.61
N GLY A 280 0.59 -38.47 -1.96
CA GLY A 280 0.02 -39.65 -2.62
C GLY A 280 -1.29 -39.34 -3.35
N ARG A 281 -2.22 -38.65 -2.68
CA ARG A 281 -3.50 -38.22 -3.30
C ARG A 281 -3.30 -37.26 -4.47
N LEU A 282 -2.31 -36.37 -4.37
CA LEU A 282 -1.94 -35.49 -5.47
C LEU A 282 -1.49 -36.30 -6.70
N LEU A 283 -0.63 -37.31 -6.50
CA LEU A 283 -0.18 -38.16 -7.60
C LEU A 283 -1.33 -38.97 -8.22
N ASP A 284 -2.25 -39.48 -7.40
CA ASP A 284 -3.43 -40.19 -7.89
C ASP A 284 -4.33 -39.28 -8.74
N GLU A 285 -4.61 -38.04 -8.28
CA GLU A 285 -5.38 -37.06 -9.07
C GLU A 285 -4.67 -36.62 -10.36
N MET A 286 -3.32 -36.58 -10.36
CA MET A 286 -2.53 -36.29 -11.56
C MET A 286 -2.63 -37.42 -12.58
N ASP A 287 -2.55 -38.67 -12.12
CA ASP A 287 -2.72 -39.85 -12.98
C ASP A 287 -4.14 -39.92 -13.56
N GLU A 288 -5.17 -39.66 -12.76
CA GLU A 288 -6.57 -39.56 -13.24
C GLU A 288 -6.77 -38.42 -14.24
N GLY A 289 -6.07 -37.30 -14.06
CA GLY A 289 -6.10 -36.14 -14.94
C GLY A 289 -5.26 -36.29 -16.22
N GLY A 290 -4.54 -37.39 -16.39
CA GLY A 290 -3.62 -37.59 -17.52
C GLY A 290 -2.40 -36.65 -17.49
N ILE A 291 -2.08 -36.08 -16.34
CA ILE A 291 -0.98 -35.14 -16.16
C ILE A 291 0.31 -35.95 -16.04
N THR A 292 1.03 -36.06 -17.15
CA THR A 292 2.33 -36.72 -17.21
C THR A 292 3.43 -35.69 -17.40
N ASN A 293 4.69 -35.99 -17.08
CA ASN A 293 5.82 -35.05 -17.30
C ASN A 293 5.67 -33.70 -16.61
N ALA A 294 5.00 -33.68 -15.46
CA ALA A 294 4.84 -32.49 -14.67
C ALA A 294 6.07 -32.16 -13.82
N LEU A 295 6.35 -30.86 -13.74
CA LEU A 295 7.21 -30.25 -12.74
C LEU A 295 6.40 -29.92 -11.49
N ILE A 296 6.72 -30.55 -10.38
CA ILE A 296 6.13 -30.20 -9.08
C ILE A 296 7.01 -29.16 -8.38
N VAL A 297 6.42 -28.01 -8.06
CA VAL A 297 7.08 -26.87 -7.40
C VAL A 297 6.58 -26.77 -5.96
N LEU A 298 7.51 -26.91 -5.02
CA LEU A 298 7.26 -26.83 -3.58
C LEU A 298 8.34 -25.99 -2.89
N ASP A 299 8.03 -25.52 -1.69
CA ASP A 299 8.97 -24.77 -0.86
C ASP A 299 10.06 -25.69 -0.24
N ASN A 300 11.02 -25.08 0.45
CA ASN A 300 12.17 -25.78 1.01
C ASN A 300 11.97 -26.26 2.47
N ALA A 301 10.73 -26.52 2.88
CA ALA A 301 10.41 -26.96 4.24
C ALA A 301 11.10 -28.28 4.61
N LYS A 302 11.35 -28.48 5.92
CA LYS A 302 12.07 -29.66 6.42
C LYS A 302 11.30 -30.95 6.18
N TYR A 303 9.97 -30.93 6.36
CA TYR A 303 9.13 -32.12 6.24
C TYR A 303 8.98 -32.61 4.79
N HIS A 304 9.22 -31.75 3.79
CA HIS A 304 9.32 -32.12 2.36
C HIS A 304 10.54 -33.01 2.06
N LYS A 305 11.55 -33.03 2.94
CA LYS A 305 12.84 -33.71 2.71
C LYS A 305 12.98 -35.03 3.45
N SER A 306 11.92 -35.50 4.11
CA SER A 306 11.97 -36.70 4.94
C SER A 306 11.59 -37.96 4.15
N LEU A 307 12.33 -39.05 4.37
CA LEU A 307 12.04 -40.35 3.73
C LEU A 307 10.83 -41.05 4.36
N PRO A 308 10.00 -41.77 3.57
CA PRO A 308 9.01 -42.68 4.11
C PRO A 308 9.69 -43.77 4.97
N ARG A 309 9.06 -44.17 6.08
CA ARG A 309 9.59 -45.25 6.92
C ARG A 309 9.53 -46.58 6.15
N LEU A 310 10.68 -47.24 6.02
CA LEU A 310 10.80 -48.55 5.37
C LEU A 310 9.97 -49.64 6.09
N ARG A 311 8.78 -49.96 5.57
CA ARG A 311 8.16 -51.30 5.62
C ARG A 311 7.20 -51.49 4.44
N GLN A 312 7.75 -51.89 3.30
CA GLN A 312 7.13 -52.82 2.33
C GLN A 312 8.22 -53.26 1.34
N ARG A 313 8.43 -54.58 1.22
CA ARG A 313 9.49 -55.23 0.40
C ARG A 313 9.09 -55.19 -1.07
N VAL A 314 9.91 -54.62 -1.96
CA VAL A 314 10.01 -55.08 -3.36
C VAL A 314 11.46 -54.91 -3.84
N ALA A 315 11.92 -55.90 -4.61
CA ALA A 315 13.29 -56.24 -4.97
C ALA A 315 14.13 -55.12 -5.62
N ALA A 316 15.43 -55.23 -5.40
CA ALA A 316 16.47 -54.30 -5.82
C ALA A 316 16.91 -54.49 -7.28
N ALA A 317 17.17 -53.39 -8.00
CA ALA A 317 18.35 -53.23 -8.85
C ALA A 317 18.55 -51.77 -9.32
N ARG A 318 19.76 -51.26 -9.07
CA ARG A 318 20.56 -50.23 -9.79
C ARG A 318 19.89 -48.91 -10.23
N VAL A 319 20.35 -47.79 -9.64
CA VAL A 319 20.88 -46.54 -10.28
C VAL A 319 21.30 -45.53 -9.18
N SER A 320 22.30 -44.70 -9.50
CA SER A 320 23.06 -43.82 -8.60
C SER A 320 22.37 -42.50 -8.22
N TRP A 321 22.67 -42.01 -7.02
CA TRP A 321 21.87 -41.14 -6.18
C TRP A 321 22.32 -39.68 -6.12
N SER A 322 21.35 -38.75 -6.02
CA SER A 322 21.53 -37.43 -5.38
C SER A 322 20.17 -36.90 -4.86
N THR A 323 19.94 -37.08 -3.55
CA THR A 323 18.92 -36.45 -2.67
C THR A 323 17.46 -36.98 -2.64
N ARG A 324 17.32 -38.31 -2.63
CA ARG A 324 16.56 -39.16 -1.68
C ARG A 324 15.38 -38.55 -0.87
N VAL A 325 14.17 -38.51 -1.45
CA VAL A 325 12.84 -38.89 -0.88
C VAL A 325 11.96 -39.36 -2.03
N GLU A 326 12.01 -40.63 -2.41
CA GLU A 326 11.06 -41.19 -3.39
C GLU A 326 11.25 -42.71 -3.50
N ARG A 327 10.50 -43.48 -2.72
CA ARG A 327 10.24 -44.94 -2.89
C ARG A 327 8.99 -45.22 -2.04
N THR A 328 7.76 -45.18 -2.56
CA THR A 328 7.15 -46.17 -3.45
C THR A 328 5.98 -45.54 -4.22
N ALA A 329 6.24 -45.05 -5.44
CA ALA A 329 5.21 -44.74 -6.44
C ALA A 329 5.73 -44.99 -7.87
N SER A 330 7.04 -44.80 -8.09
CA SER A 330 7.67 -44.97 -9.41
C SER A 330 7.94 -46.42 -9.86
N GLN A 331 7.49 -47.46 -9.14
CA GLN A 331 7.68 -48.86 -9.58
C GLN A 331 6.68 -49.32 -10.66
N ARG A 332 5.68 -48.51 -11.03
CA ARG A 332 4.80 -48.79 -12.19
C ARG A 332 5.31 -48.26 -13.54
N ALA A 333 6.31 -47.37 -13.57
CA ALA A 333 6.54 -46.53 -14.75
C ALA A 333 7.90 -46.67 -15.47
N GLY A 334 8.86 -47.48 -14.98
CA GLY A 334 10.06 -47.87 -15.73
C GLY A 334 10.92 -46.76 -16.35
N MET A 335 11.61 -45.93 -15.54
CA MET A 335 12.44 -44.81 -16.06
C MET A 335 13.79 -44.68 -15.35
N SER A 336 14.82 -44.19 -16.07
CA SER A 336 16.20 -43.99 -15.62
C SER A 336 16.72 -42.60 -15.99
N THR A 337 17.37 -41.87 -15.06
CA THR A 337 18.33 -40.76 -15.36
C THR A 337 19.17 -40.30 -14.14
N ARG A 338 20.33 -39.64 -14.39
CA ARG A 338 21.25 -38.98 -13.42
C ARG A 338 20.89 -37.49 -13.18
N VAL A 339 21.20 -36.92 -12.00
CA VAL A 339 21.08 -35.46 -11.70
C VAL A 339 22.17 -34.95 -10.73
N SER A 340 22.58 -33.68 -10.85
CA SER A 340 23.23 -32.88 -9.77
C SER A 340 22.55 -31.52 -9.56
N SER A 341 22.20 -31.24 -8.30
CA SER A 341 21.79 -29.97 -7.65
C SER A 341 21.07 -28.91 -8.50
N GLY A 342 19.75 -28.87 -8.28
CA GLY A 342 18.87 -27.73 -8.53
C GLY A 342 18.14 -27.82 -9.84
N ASP A 343 17.31 -28.84 -10.07
CA ASP A 343 16.56 -28.94 -11.33
C ASP A 343 15.16 -29.50 -11.11
N CYS A 344 14.29 -29.02 -11.99
CA CYS A 344 12.90 -29.37 -12.19
C CYS A 344 12.75 -30.85 -12.64
N TRP A 345 11.73 -31.52 -12.11
CA TRP A 345 11.32 -32.86 -12.52
C TRP A 345 10.81 -32.85 -13.98
N ARG A 346 11.37 -33.74 -14.81
CA ARG A 346 10.91 -34.02 -16.18
C ARG A 346 10.79 -35.54 -16.33
N ARG A 347 9.64 -36.04 -16.78
CA ARG A 347 9.43 -37.45 -17.15
C ARG A 347 9.67 -37.54 -18.67
N THR A 348 10.50 -38.50 -19.11
CA THR A 348 10.83 -38.74 -20.52
C THR A 348 10.29 -40.09 -20.97
N SER A 349 9.21 -40.12 -21.75
CA SER A 349 8.75 -41.34 -22.42
C SER A 349 9.85 -41.88 -23.36
N GLU A 350 10.28 -43.14 -23.20
CA GLU A 350 11.05 -43.84 -24.24
C GLU A 350 10.15 -44.12 -25.45
N PRO A 351 10.67 -44.01 -26.70
CA PRO A 351 9.96 -44.43 -27.90
C PRO A 351 9.94 -45.96 -28.00
N THR A 352 8.93 -46.46 -28.70
CA THR A 352 8.63 -47.89 -28.93
C THR A 352 9.71 -48.63 -29.69
#